data_AF-A0A2V9GEN0-F1
#
_entry.id   AF-A0A2V9GEN0-F1
#
_cell.length_a   1.000
_cell.length_b   1.000
_cell.length_c   1.000
_cell.angle_alpha   90.00
_cell.angle_beta   90.00
_cell.angle_gamma   90.00
#
_symmetry.space_group_name_H-M   'P 1'
#
loop_
_entity.id
_entity.type
_entity.pdbx_description
1 polymer ?
#
loop_
_entity_poly.entity_id
_entity_poly.type
_entity_poly.pdbx_seq_one_letter_code
_entity_poly.pdbx_strand_id
1 'polypeptide(L)'
;MDVDFTGDRKTDLTADIEGGVGQANIRLPKNVGVIAHASGGIGSIDVRGLKHDRDSYTNDAYGKSTATIHLKVEGGIGQITLTQEP
;
A
#
# COMPACT_ATOMS: atom_id res chain seq x y z
N MET A 1 -5.18 4.04 -11.94
CA MET A 1 -4.83 5.15 -11.04
C MET A 1 -3.46 4.86 -10.47
N ASP A 2 -2.58 5.85 -10.48
CA ASP A 2 -1.21 5.72 -10.00
C ASP A 2 -1.01 6.68 -8.83
N VAL A 3 -0.53 6.14 -7.70
CA VAL A 3 -0.30 6.89 -6.46
C VAL A 3 1.13 6.66 -6.00
N ASP A 4 1.81 7.74 -5.63
CA ASP A 4 3.20 7.72 -5.23
C ASP A 4 3.37 8.31 -3.82
N PHE A 5 3.86 7.48 -2.89
CA PHE A 5 4.15 7.86 -1.51
C PHE A 5 5.65 7.88 -1.18
N THR A 6 6.52 7.82 -2.18
CA THR A 6 7.99 7.63 -2.03
C THR A 6 8.74 8.82 -1.42
N GLY A 7 8.07 9.97 -1.27
CA GLY A 7 8.66 11.17 -0.68
C GLY A 7 9.00 11.04 0.81
N ASP A 8 9.98 11.83 1.26
CA ASP A 8 10.36 11.91 2.68
C ASP A 8 9.17 12.33 3.55
N ARG A 9 8.85 11.52 4.55
CA ARG A 9 7.77 11.80 5.50
C ARG A 9 8.29 11.90 6.92
N LYS A 10 7.83 12.96 7.60
CA LYS A 10 8.10 13.22 9.02
C LYS A 10 6.89 13.01 9.92
N THR A 11 5.73 12.75 9.33
CA THR A 11 4.46 12.55 10.03
C THR A 11 3.74 11.37 9.43
N ASP A 12 2.84 10.78 10.22
CA ASP A 12 1.98 9.71 9.77
C ASP A 12 1.07 10.17 8.62
N LEU A 13 0.71 9.22 7.76
CA LEU A 13 -0.17 9.45 6.61
C LEU A 13 -1.20 8.34 6.54
N THR A 14 -2.47 8.70 6.47
CA THR A 14 -3.54 7.77 6.15
C THR A 14 -4.04 8.05 4.73
N ALA A 15 -4.15 7.00 3.93
CA ALA A 15 -4.66 7.07 2.57
C ALA A 15 -5.66 5.93 2.34
N ASP A 16 -6.91 6.31 2.09
CA ASP A 16 -7.99 5.40 1.76
C ASP A 16 -8.33 5.54 0.27
N ILE A 17 -8.26 4.42 -0.46
CA ILE A 17 -8.50 4.35 -1.90
C ILE A 17 -9.66 3.39 -2.12
N GLU A 18 -10.77 3.90 -2.63
CA GLU A 18 -11.95 3.12 -2.97
C GLU A 18 -12.17 3.17 -4.49
N GLY A 19 -12.26 2.01 -5.12
CA GLY A 19 -12.45 1.89 -6.56
C GLY A 19 -13.50 0.85 -6.92
N GLY A 20 -14.49 1.22 -7.73
CA GLY A 20 -15.49 0.28 -8.23
C GLY A 20 -14.91 -0.69 -9.27
N VAL A 21 -14.47 -0.16 -10.41
CA VAL A 21 -13.88 -0.95 -11.49
C VAL A 21 -12.60 -0.28 -12.01
N GLY A 22 -11.49 -1.02 -12.11
CA GLY A 22 -10.26 -0.50 -12.72
C GLY A 22 -8.97 -1.08 -12.15
N GLN A 23 -7.87 -0.35 -12.32
CA GLN A 23 -6.55 -0.75 -11.81
C GLN A 23 -5.97 0.33 -10.90
N ALA A 24 -5.41 -0.09 -9.77
CA ALA A 24 -4.76 0.77 -8.79
C ALA A 24 -3.28 0.36 -8.63
N ASN A 25 -2.36 1.27 -8.94
CA ASN A 25 -0.93 1.08 -8.75
C ASN A 25 -0.46 2.02 -7.65
N ILE A 26 0.08 1.48 -6.56
CA ILE A 26 0.59 2.26 -5.44
C ILE A 26 2.08 1.99 -5.25
N ARG A 27 2.88 3.05 -5.24
CA ARG A 27 4.31 3.03 -4.95
C ARG A 27 4.57 3.46 -3.51
N LEU A 28 5.36 2.65 -2.80
CA LEU A 28 5.57 2.80 -1.36
C LEU A 28 7.06 2.95 -1.03
N PRO A 29 7.42 3.86 -0.10
CA PRO A 29 8.81 4.06 0.30
C PRO A 29 9.33 2.88 1.12
N LYS A 30 10.64 2.65 1.06
CA LYS A 30 11.32 1.67 1.92
C LYS A 30 11.86 2.24 3.24
N ASN A 31 12.07 3.55 3.31
CA ASN A 31 12.67 4.21 4.46
C ASN A 31 11.65 4.59 5.56
N VAL A 32 10.37 4.64 5.21
CA VAL A 32 9.26 4.97 6.12
C VAL A 32 8.41 3.73 6.31
N GLY A 33 7.90 3.50 7.51
CA GLY A 33 7.08 2.35 7.86
C GLY A 33 5.76 2.38 7.09
N VAL A 34 5.39 1.24 6.50
CA VAL A 34 4.17 1.11 5.70
C VAL A 34 3.38 -0.08 6.19
N ILE A 35 2.08 0.12 6.33
CA ILE A 35 1.08 -0.93 6.47
C ILE A 35 -0.03 -0.66 5.46
N ALA A 36 -0.27 -1.63 4.58
CA ALA A 36 -1.25 -1.58 3.54
C ALA A 36 -2.27 -2.71 3.70
N HIS A 37 -3.54 -2.38 3.62
CA HIS A 37 -4.63 -3.34 3.54
C HIS A 37 -5.21 -3.27 2.13
N ALA A 38 -5.31 -4.42 1.47
CA ALA A 38 -5.90 -4.50 0.14
C ALA A 38 -7.01 -5.54 0.15
N SER A 39 -8.23 -5.08 -0.12
CA SER A 39 -9.43 -5.91 -0.21
C SER A 39 -10.03 -5.74 -1.60
N GLY A 40 -10.17 -6.84 -2.34
CA GLY A 40 -10.73 -6.85 -3.68
C GLY A 40 -11.88 -7.84 -3.80
N GLY A 41 -12.96 -7.47 -4.50
CA GLY A 41 -14.05 -8.39 -4.83
C GLY A 41 -13.62 -9.40 -5.90
N ILE A 42 -13.61 -8.98 -7.17
CA ILE A 42 -13.22 -9.82 -8.31
C ILE A 42 -11.96 -9.24 -8.95
N GLY A 43 -10.82 -9.93 -8.81
CA GLY A 43 -9.58 -9.33 -9.25
C GLY A 43 -8.32 -10.08 -8.85
N SER A 44 -7.19 -9.38 -8.93
CA SER A 44 -5.90 -9.86 -8.45
C SER A 44 -5.19 -8.76 -7.67
N ILE A 45 -4.55 -9.15 -6.57
CA ILE A 45 -3.72 -8.27 -5.75
C ILE A 45 -2.28 -8.74 -5.95
N ASP A 46 -1.45 -7.92 -6.58
CA ASP A 46 -0.02 -8.16 -6.77
C ASP A 46 0.74 -7.28 -5.79
N VAL A 47 1.57 -7.89 -4.95
CA VAL A 47 2.34 -7.18 -3.94
C VAL A 47 3.81 -7.53 -4.05
N ARG A 48 4.67 -6.50 -4.13
CA ARG A 48 6.11 -6.65 -4.35
C ARG A 48 6.90 -5.86 -3.31
N GLY A 49 7.85 -6.54 -2.67
CA GLY A 49 8.74 -5.99 -1.64
C GLY A 49 8.14 -5.94 -0.24
N LEU A 50 6.83 -6.08 -0.09
CA LEU A 50 6.17 -6.08 1.23
C LEU A 50 6.04 -7.50 1.80
N LYS A 51 6.10 -7.59 3.13
CA LYS A 51 5.76 -8.79 3.90
C LYS A 51 4.26 -8.87 4.09
N HIS A 52 3.68 -9.97 3.67
CA HIS A 52 2.27 -10.26 3.89
C HIS A 52 2.07 -10.93 5.26
N ASP A 53 1.31 -10.29 6.15
CA ASP A 53 0.84 -10.82 7.43
C ASP A 53 -0.69 -10.88 7.43
N ARG A 54 -1.24 -12.08 7.23
CA ARG A 54 -2.68 -12.38 7.16
C ARG A 54 -3.46 -11.58 6.12
N ASP A 55 -3.87 -10.36 6.45
CA ASP A 55 -4.68 -9.43 5.65
C ASP A 55 -3.97 -8.06 5.46
N SER A 56 -2.73 -7.96 5.92
CA SER A 56 -1.94 -6.72 5.94
C SER A 56 -0.62 -6.92 5.23
N TYR A 57 -0.18 -5.92 4.48
CA TYR A 57 1.12 -5.88 3.83
C TYR A 57 1.98 -4.82 4.51
N THR A 58 3.13 -5.23 5.04
CA THR A 58 4.03 -4.34 5.80
C THR A 58 5.42 -4.33 5.21
N ASN A 59 6.14 -3.22 5.37
CA ASN A 59 7.55 -3.17 4.97
C ASN A 59 8.50 -3.35 6.16
N ASP A 60 9.80 -3.49 5.89
CA ASP A 60 10.81 -3.69 6.93
C ASP A 60 11.04 -2.47 7.85
N ALA A 61 10.60 -1.28 7.43
CA ALA A 61 10.66 -0.05 8.22
C ALA A 61 9.46 0.09 9.18
N TYR A 62 8.40 -0.71 9.02
CA TYR A 62 7.25 -0.71 9.91
C TYR A 62 7.68 -1.03 11.35
N GLY A 63 7.34 -0.13 12.28
CA GLY A 63 7.77 -0.20 13.69
C GLY A 63 9.21 0.25 13.97
N LYS A 64 10.00 0.62 12.95
CA LYS A 64 11.36 1.18 13.10
C LYS A 64 11.44 2.66 12.75
N SER A 65 10.59 3.11 11.83
CA SER A 65 10.52 4.51 11.42
C SER A 65 9.70 5.35 12.40
N THR A 66 9.97 6.65 12.42
CA THR A 66 9.20 7.62 13.22
C THR A 66 7.82 7.91 12.63
N ALA A 67 7.68 7.81 11.30
CA ALA A 67 6.42 7.99 10.60
C ALA A 67 5.90 6.66 10.04
N THR A 68 4.59 6.52 9.97
CA THR A 68 3.90 5.34 9.42
C THR A 68 2.87 5.73 8.37
N ILE A 69 2.84 5.00 7.25
CA ILE A 69 1.84 5.15 6.20
C ILE A 69 0.80 4.03 6.36
N HIS A 70 -0.43 4.42 6.63
CA HIS A 70 -1.61 3.56 6.67
C HIS A 70 -2.32 3.66 5.32
N LEU A 71 -2.19 2.62 4.52
CA LEU A 71 -2.86 2.53 3.22
C LEU A 71 -4.02 1.54 3.33
N LYS A 72 -5.20 1.95 2.89
CA LYS A 72 -6.35 1.05 2.73
C LYS A 72 -6.84 1.14 1.30
N VAL A 73 -6.92 0.00 0.63
CA VAL A 73 -7.37 -0.09 -0.76
C VAL A 73 -8.52 -1.06 -0.84
N GLU A 74 -9.67 -0.57 -1.27
CA GLU A 74 -10.87 -1.36 -1.49
C GLU A 74 -11.25 -1.29 -2.97
N GLY A 75 -11.33 -2.46 -3.60
CA GLY A 75 -11.63 -2.61 -5.02
C GLY A 75 -12.83 -3.52 -5.26
N GLY A 76 -13.77 -3.10 -6.10
CA GLY A 76 -14.86 -3.97 -6.54
C GLY A 76 -14.37 -5.02 -7.54
N ILE A 77 -14.05 -4.58 -8.76
CA ILE A 77 -13.58 -5.45 -9.86
C ILE A 77 -12.32 -4.85 -10.48
N GLY A 78 -11.19 -5.57 -10.47
CA GLY A 78 -9.96 -4.95 -10.95
C GLY A 78 -8.65 -5.59 -10.54
N GLN A 79 -7.58 -4.80 -10.63
CA GLN A 79 -6.26 -5.22 -10.20
C GLN A 79 -5.64 -4.17 -9.27
N ILE A 80 -5.13 -4.62 -8.13
CA ILE A 80 -4.42 -3.78 -7.17
C ILE A 80 -2.96 -4.21 -7.20
N THR A 81 -2.06 -3.26 -7.45
CA THR A 81 -0.62 -3.48 -7.49
C THR A 81 0.05 -2.60 -6.44
N LEU A 82 0.69 -3.23 -5.46
CA LEU A 82 1.45 -2.58 -4.40
C LEU A 82 2.93 -2.85 -4.64
N THR A 83 3.71 -1.81 -4.92
CA THR A 83 5.15 -1.94 -5.18
C THR A 83 5.95 -1.09 -4.21
N GLN A 84 6.83 -1.73 -3.45
CA GLN A 84 7.85 -1.03 -2.68
C GLN A 84 9.00 -0.60 -3.60
N GLU A 85 9.55 0.58 -3.36
CA GLU A 85 10.80 0.99 -3.99
C GLU A 85 11.97 0.03 -3.67
N PRO A 86 12.88 -0.20 -4.63
CA PRO A 86 14.10 -0.98 -4.42
C PRO A 86 15.08 -0.29 -3.46
#